data_AF-L5JXW4-F1
#
_entry.id   AF-L5JXW4-F1
#
_cell.length_a   1.000
_cell.length_b   1.000
_cell.length_c   1.000
_cell.angle_alpha   90.00
_cell.angle_beta   90.00
_cell.angle_gamma   90.00
#
_symmetry.space_group_name_H-M   'P 1'
#
loop_
_entity.id
_entity.type
_entity.pdbx_description
1 polymer ?
#
loop_
_entity_poly.entity_id
_entity_poly.type
_entity_poly.pdbx_seq_one_letter_code
_entity_poly.pdbx_strand_id
1 'polypeptide(L)'
;MRAEPRIGPSLHGAGGSWRGARLQGPGWGLGPPLALSLPASGTQGGGGSEALSEGPLAVVSMPSIKLQSSDGEIFEVDVEIAKQSVTIKTMLEDLGMDDEGDDDPVPLPNVNAAILKKVIQWCTHHKDDPPPPEDDENKEKRTDDIPVWDQEFLKVDQGTLFELILAANYLDIKGLLDVTCKTVANMIKGKTPEEIRKTFNIKNDFTEEEEAQVRKENQWCEEK
;
A
#
# COMPACT_ATOMS: atom_id res chain seq x y z
N MET A 1 63.30 2.63 -14.41
CA MET A 1 64.14 3.19 -13.33
C MET A 1 63.27 3.36 -12.09
N ARG A 2 63.91 3.09 -10.95
CA ARG A 2 63.39 2.74 -9.62
C ARG A 2 62.97 3.99 -8.83
N ALA A 3 61.95 3.88 -7.98
CA ALA A 3 62.05 4.20 -6.53
C ALA A 3 60.67 4.13 -5.83
N GLU A 4 60.49 3.12 -4.98
CA GLU A 4 59.79 3.29 -3.69
C GLU A 4 60.74 3.98 -2.69
N PRO A 5 60.24 4.51 -1.55
CA PRO A 5 60.25 3.67 -0.35
C PRO A 5 59.01 3.78 0.57
N ARG A 6 58.71 2.65 1.22
CA ARG A 6 57.82 2.45 2.39
C ARG A 6 58.36 3.16 3.63
N ILE A 7 57.47 3.54 4.58
CA ILE A 7 57.50 3.19 6.03
C ILE A 7 56.05 3.27 6.61
N GLY A 8 55.61 2.25 7.37
CA GLY A 8 54.36 2.23 8.18
C GLY A 8 54.53 2.90 9.57
N PRO A 9 53.78 2.57 10.66
CA PRO A 9 53.02 1.34 10.91
C PRO A 9 51.60 1.49 11.54
N SER A 10 50.83 0.40 11.41
CA SER A 10 49.95 -0.25 12.42
C SER A 10 48.94 0.57 13.23
N LEU A 11 47.64 0.30 13.01
CA LEU A 11 46.69 0.09 14.10
C LEU A 11 45.83 -1.15 13.83
N HIS A 12 45.75 -1.98 14.86
CA HIS A 12 45.05 -3.26 14.98
C HIS A 12 43.54 -3.10 15.23
N GLY A 13 42.79 -4.17 14.95
CA GLY A 13 41.46 -4.49 15.52
C GLY A 13 40.40 -4.65 14.43
N ALA A 14 40.11 -5.84 13.88
CA ALA A 14 39.32 -6.94 14.48
C ALA A 14 38.09 -6.38 15.23
N GLY A 15 36.85 -6.55 14.79
CA GLY A 15 36.20 -7.79 14.37
C GLY A 15 35.34 -8.29 15.54
N GLY A 16 34.03 -8.49 15.31
CA GLY A 16 33.24 -9.40 16.13
C GLY A 16 31.97 -8.86 16.81
N SER A 17 30.85 -9.38 16.33
CA SER A 17 29.76 -9.98 17.11
C SER A 17 28.90 -9.09 18.03
N TRP A 18 27.72 -8.79 17.47
CA TRP A 18 26.43 -8.79 18.15
C TRP A 18 26.32 -9.86 19.24
N ARG A 19 25.90 -9.45 20.45
CA ARG A 19 25.06 -10.19 21.41
C ARG A 19 24.98 -9.36 22.70
N GLY A 20 23.79 -8.83 23.02
CA GLY A 20 23.60 -8.14 24.30
C GLY A 20 22.31 -7.36 24.43
N ALA A 21 21.16 -8.03 24.39
CA ALA A 21 19.94 -7.48 24.96
C ALA A 21 19.08 -8.61 25.55
N ARG A 22 19.33 -8.89 26.83
CA ARG A 22 18.49 -9.72 27.70
C ARG A 22 17.44 -8.79 28.31
N LEU A 23 16.22 -8.80 27.77
CA LEU A 23 15.05 -8.22 28.43
C LEU A 23 14.37 -9.31 29.26
N GLN A 24 14.20 -9.01 30.54
CA GLN A 24 13.57 -9.85 31.55
C GLN A 24 12.05 -9.79 31.36
N GLY A 25 11.41 -10.92 31.08
CA GLY A 25 9.96 -11.10 31.20
C GLY A 25 9.59 -11.61 32.61
N PRO A 26 8.45 -11.20 33.19
CA PRO A 26 8.00 -11.68 34.48
C PRO A 26 7.46 -13.12 34.37
N GLY A 27 7.91 -13.96 35.31
CA GLY A 27 7.58 -15.37 35.36
C GLY A 27 6.15 -15.65 35.83
N TRP A 28 5.54 -16.65 35.22
CA TRP A 28 4.50 -17.46 35.82
C TRP A 28 4.96 -18.92 35.75
N GLY A 29 5.16 -19.49 36.93
CA GLY A 29 5.72 -20.82 37.12
C GLY A 29 4.75 -21.93 36.73
N LEU A 30 5.34 -22.95 36.11
CA LEU A 30 4.77 -24.25 35.81
C LEU A 30 4.43 -25.02 37.11
N GLY A 31 3.23 -25.59 37.19
CA GLY A 31 2.91 -26.67 38.12
C GLY A 31 2.71 -27.99 37.36
N PRO A 32 3.28 -29.13 37.80
CA PRO A 32 3.08 -30.44 37.18
C PRO A 32 1.86 -31.20 37.76
N PRO A 33 1.45 -32.32 37.11
CA PRO A 33 0.07 -32.81 37.09
C PRO A 33 -0.18 -33.96 38.07
N LEU A 34 -1.43 -34.14 38.54
CA LEU A 34 -1.85 -35.36 39.25
C LEU A 34 -3.23 -35.86 38.78
N ALA A 35 -3.13 -36.90 37.96
CA ALA A 35 -3.94 -38.11 37.80
C ALA A 35 -5.32 -38.26 38.47
N LEU A 36 -6.28 -38.63 37.60
CA LEU A 36 -7.17 -39.81 37.66
C LEU A 36 -7.86 -40.15 38.99
N SER A 37 -9.19 -40.05 38.99
CA SER A 37 -10.05 -41.08 39.58
C SER A 37 -11.46 -41.09 38.96
N LEU A 38 -11.80 -42.22 38.34
CA LEU A 38 -13.14 -42.76 38.08
C LEU A 38 -13.18 -44.09 38.86
N PRO A 39 -14.33 -44.60 39.37
CA PRO A 39 -15.39 -45.06 38.47
C PRO A 39 -16.86 -45.05 39.00
N ALA A 40 -17.77 -45.31 38.06
CA ALA A 40 -19.02 -46.09 38.15
C ALA A 40 -20.19 -45.53 39.01
N SER A 41 -21.49 -45.68 38.70
CA SER A 41 -22.29 -46.13 37.56
C SER A 41 -23.74 -45.75 37.95
N GLY A 42 -24.58 -45.34 37.01
CA GLY A 42 -26.00 -45.10 37.30
C GLY A 42 -26.81 -44.88 36.03
N THR A 43 -27.73 -45.80 35.76
CA THR A 43 -28.44 -45.99 34.50
C THR A 43 -29.80 -45.28 34.48
N GLN A 44 -30.39 -45.16 33.29
CA GLN A 44 -31.73 -44.65 32.91
C GLN A 44 -31.69 -43.19 32.45
N GLY A 45 -32.08 -42.83 31.24
CA GLY A 45 -33.09 -43.43 30.36
C GLY A 45 -34.04 -42.29 29.98
N GLY A 46 -34.01 -41.86 28.72
CA GLY A 46 -34.84 -40.76 28.25
C GLY A 46 -34.41 -40.28 26.88
N GLY A 47 -35.08 -40.77 25.84
CA GLY A 47 -34.93 -40.26 24.49
C GLY A 47 -35.40 -38.81 24.43
N GLY A 48 -34.47 -37.93 24.09
CA GLY A 48 -34.73 -36.59 23.59
C GLY A 48 -33.87 -36.42 22.36
N SER A 49 -34.50 -36.27 21.19
CA SER A 49 -33.84 -35.78 20.00
C SER A 49 -33.28 -34.40 20.31
N GLU A 50 -31.99 -34.31 20.64
CA GLU A 50 -31.25 -33.06 20.60
C GLU A 50 -31.24 -32.61 19.14
N ALA A 51 -32.17 -31.72 18.81
CA ALA A 51 -32.03 -30.86 17.67
C ALA A 51 -30.73 -30.08 17.89
N LEU A 52 -29.74 -30.36 17.05
CA LEU A 52 -28.61 -29.47 16.85
C LEU A 52 -29.20 -28.14 16.37
N SER A 53 -29.42 -27.24 17.32
CA SER A 53 -29.72 -25.85 17.07
C SER A 53 -28.49 -25.27 16.40
N GLU A 54 -28.47 -25.30 15.06
CA GLU A 54 -27.65 -24.38 14.27
C GLU A 54 -28.08 -22.98 14.69
N GLY A 55 -27.33 -22.40 15.62
CA GLY A 55 -27.48 -20.99 15.96
C GLY A 55 -27.29 -20.18 14.67
N PRO A 56 -28.03 -19.06 14.50
CA PRO A 56 -27.81 -18.20 13.35
C PRO A 56 -26.33 -17.83 13.35
N LEU A 57 -25.63 -18.13 12.25
CA LEU A 57 -24.32 -17.56 11.98
C LEU A 57 -24.47 -16.06 12.25
N ALA A 58 -23.80 -15.57 13.29
CA ALA A 58 -23.73 -14.15 13.55
C ALA A 58 -23.27 -13.53 12.24
N VAL A 59 -24.16 -12.73 11.63
CA VAL A 59 -23.80 -11.93 10.47
C VAL A 59 -22.75 -11.00 11.03
N VAL A 60 -21.48 -11.27 10.72
CA VAL A 60 -20.39 -10.37 11.11
C VAL A 60 -20.69 -9.10 10.34
N SER A 61 -21.29 -8.13 11.03
CA SER A 61 -21.45 -6.78 10.49
C SER A 61 -20.04 -6.26 10.33
N MET A 62 -19.53 -6.30 9.11
CA MET A 62 -18.23 -5.71 8.84
C MET A 62 -18.38 -4.20 9.12
N PRO A 63 -17.51 -3.62 9.94
CA PRO A 63 -17.62 -2.19 10.26
C PRO A 63 -17.49 -1.40 8.96
N SER A 64 -18.46 -0.52 8.70
CA SER A 64 -18.50 0.35 7.53
C SER A 64 -18.28 1.80 7.94
N ILE A 65 -17.70 2.59 7.03
CA ILE A 65 -17.52 4.03 7.13
C ILE A 65 -18.18 4.72 5.95
N LYS A 66 -18.74 5.92 6.17
CA LYS A 66 -19.26 6.77 5.11
C LYS A 66 -18.21 7.78 4.67
N LEU A 67 -17.90 7.81 3.39
CA LEU A 67 -17.03 8.81 2.76
C LEU A 67 -17.87 9.74 1.89
N GLN A 68 -17.73 11.05 2.04
CA GLN A 68 -18.41 12.03 1.18
C GLN A 68 -17.44 12.62 0.16
N SER A 69 -17.75 12.50 -1.12
CA SER A 69 -16.98 13.10 -2.19
C SER A 69 -17.19 14.62 -2.29
N SER A 70 -16.36 15.30 -3.09
CA SER A 70 -16.40 16.76 -3.26
C SER A 70 -17.68 17.28 -3.91
N ASP A 71 -18.38 16.44 -4.68
CA ASP A 71 -19.69 16.67 -5.28
C ASP A 71 -20.86 16.23 -4.38
N GLY A 72 -20.56 15.76 -3.16
CA GLY A 72 -21.54 15.50 -2.10
C GLY A 72 -22.13 14.09 -2.11
N GLU A 73 -21.69 13.19 -2.99
CA GLU A 73 -22.10 11.78 -2.99
C GLU A 73 -21.48 11.05 -1.80
N ILE A 74 -22.24 10.15 -1.18
CA ILE A 74 -21.80 9.40 0.00
C ILE A 74 -21.59 7.94 -0.39
N PHE A 75 -20.42 7.42 -0.05
CA PHE A 75 -20.01 6.04 -0.28
C PHE A 75 -19.88 5.33 1.05
N GLU A 76 -20.63 4.26 1.24
CA GLU A 76 -20.44 3.35 2.36
C GLU A 76 -19.37 2.31 1.98
N VAL A 77 -18.27 2.28 2.72
CA VAL A 77 -17.09 1.48 2.43
C VAL A 77 -16.71 0.70 3.68
N ASP A 78 -16.22 -0.51 3.48
CA ASP A 78 -15.67 -1.31 4.57
C ASP A 78 -14.47 -0.62 5.23
N VAL A 79 -14.39 -0.64 6.56
CA VAL A 79 -13.29 -0.02 7.31
C VAL A 79 -11.94 -0.63 6.94
N GLU A 80 -11.84 -1.93 6.63
CA GLU A 80 -10.58 -2.55 6.19
C GLU A 80 -10.14 -2.02 4.82
N ILE A 81 -11.09 -1.78 3.92
CA ILE A 81 -10.81 -1.19 2.60
C ILE A 81 -10.39 0.27 2.78
N ALA A 82 -11.10 1.02 3.61
CA ALA A 82 -10.81 2.42 3.89
C ALA A 82 -9.44 2.62 4.57
N LYS A 83 -9.02 1.67 5.41
CA LYS A 83 -7.71 1.69 6.11
C LYS A 83 -6.49 1.53 5.19
N GLN A 84 -6.68 1.21 3.90
CA GLN A 84 -5.60 1.29 2.92
C GLN A 84 -5.16 2.73 2.62
N SER A 85 -6.06 3.70 2.83
CA SER A 85 -5.70 5.11 2.88
C SER A 85 -5.09 5.40 4.24
N VAL A 86 -3.83 5.81 4.26
CA VAL A 86 -3.17 6.23 5.51
C VAL A 86 -3.89 7.45 6.09
N THR A 87 -4.33 8.38 5.25
CA THR A 87 -5.10 9.55 5.66
C THR A 87 -6.39 9.16 6.40
N ILE A 88 -7.22 8.28 5.81
CA ILE A 88 -8.48 7.86 6.43
C ILE A 88 -8.21 7.03 7.68
N LYS A 89 -7.19 6.17 7.67
CA LYS A 89 -6.77 5.39 8.84
C LYS A 89 -6.44 6.30 10.03
N THR A 90 -5.61 7.33 9.83
CA THR A 90 -5.25 8.28 10.89
C THR A 90 -6.48 9.03 11.39
N MET A 91 -7.37 9.47 10.49
CA MET A 91 -8.62 10.14 10.90
C MET A 91 -9.52 9.23 11.76
N LEU A 92 -9.64 7.95 11.42
CA LEU A 92 -10.41 6.98 12.20
C LEU A 92 -9.80 6.75 13.59
N GLU A 93 -8.47 6.57 13.66
CA GLU A 93 -7.74 6.34 14.91
C GLU A 93 -7.77 7.56 15.85
N ASP A 94 -7.69 8.77 15.30
CA ASP A 94 -7.69 10.03 16.08
C ASP A 94 -9.09 10.40 16.59
N LEU A 95 -10.14 10.09 15.83
CA LEU A 95 -11.52 10.44 16.17
C LEU A 95 -12.25 9.37 16.99
N GLY A 96 -11.65 8.18 17.18
CA GLY A 96 -12.29 7.10 17.93
C GLY A 96 -13.55 6.55 17.24
N MET A 97 -13.61 6.64 15.91
CA MET A 97 -14.75 6.23 15.08
C MET A 97 -14.82 4.70 14.85
N ASP A 98 -14.08 3.94 15.64
CA ASP A 98 -13.95 2.48 15.61
C ASP A 98 -15.03 1.73 16.40
N ASP A 99 -15.87 2.43 17.17
CA ASP A 99 -16.98 1.85 17.93
C ASP A 99 -18.27 2.67 17.73
N GLU A 100 -19.34 1.98 17.34
CA GLU A 100 -20.74 2.41 17.14
C GLU A 100 -21.08 3.83 17.64
N GLY A 101 -21.15 4.85 16.77
CA GLY A 101 -21.58 6.18 17.26
C GLY A 101 -21.80 7.31 16.26
N ASP A 102 -20.89 7.54 15.31
CA ASP A 102 -20.99 8.69 14.41
C ASP A 102 -21.36 8.27 12.99
N ASP A 103 -22.62 8.51 12.63
CA ASP A 103 -23.18 8.33 11.28
C ASP A 103 -22.66 9.38 10.27
N ASP A 104 -21.81 10.31 10.73
CA ASP A 104 -21.34 11.46 9.98
C ASP A 104 -20.28 11.05 8.95
N PRO A 105 -20.46 11.43 7.67
CA PRO A 105 -19.55 11.03 6.62
C PRO A 105 -18.23 11.81 6.69
N VAL A 106 -17.11 11.12 6.44
CA VAL A 106 -15.78 11.73 6.31
C VAL A 106 -15.72 12.53 5.00
N PRO A 107 -15.56 13.86 5.04
CA PRO A 107 -15.57 14.68 3.83
C PRO A 107 -14.22 14.63 3.11
N LEU A 108 -14.25 14.34 1.81
CA LEU A 108 -13.12 14.28 0.89
C LEU A 108 -13.25 15.38 -0.18
N PRO A 109 -13.00 16.65 0.15
CA PRO A 109 -13.28 17.79 -0.74
C PRO A 109 -12.42 17.83 -2.01
N ASN A 110 -11.33 17.06 -2.06
CA ASN A 110 -10.41 17.04 -3.18
C ASN A 110 -10.64 15.86 -4.15
N VAL A 111 -11.66 15.04 -3.92
CA VAL A 111 -11.93 13.84 -4.75
C VAL A 111 -13.42 13.81 -5.13
N ASN A 112 -13.72 13.83 -6.43
CA ASN A 112 -15.09 13.70 -6.92
C ASN A 112 -15.59 12.24 -6.82
N ALA A 113 -16.91 12.04 -6.93
CA ALA A 113 -17.54 10.72 -6.82
C ALA A 113 -17.00 9.69 -7.82
N ALA A 114 -16.76 10.11 -9.07
CA ALA A 114 -16.32 9.21 -10.13
C ALA A 114 -14.92 8.64 -9.86
N ILE A 115 -14.01 9.47 -9.37
CA ILE A 115 -12.65 9.08 -8.99
C ILE A 115 -12.66 8.30 -7.69
N LEU A 116 -13.42 8.75 -6.68
CA LEU A 116 -13.54 8.06 -5.40
C LEU A 116 -14.05 6.63 -5.59
N LYS A 117 -15.04 6.42 -6.47
CA LYS A 117 -15.54 5.09 -6.82
C LYS A 117 -14.45 4.18 -7.39
N LYS A 118 -13.57 4.72 -8.25
CA LYS A 118 -12.44 3.97 -8.80
C LYS A 118 -11.39 3.66 -7.74
N VAL A 119 -11.08 4.62 -6.86
CA VAL A 119 -10.15 4.40 -5.73
C VAL A 119 -10.67 3.29 -4.83
N ILE A 120 -11.96 3.32 -4.46
CA ILE A 120 -12.60 2.27 -3.66
C ILE A 120 -12.53 0.93 -4.37
N GLN A 121 -12.80 0.88 -5.68
CA GLN A 121 -12.68 -0.35 -6.48
C GLN A 121 -11.26 -0.93 -6.44
N TRP A 122 -10.25 -0.07 -6.57
CA TRP A 122 -8.84 -0.47 -6.50
C TRP A 122 -8.49 -1.05 -5.12
N CYS A 123 -8.85 -0.33 -4.05
CA CYS A 123 -8.61 -0.78 -2.68
C CYS A 123 -9.35 -2.11 -2.40
N THR A 124 -10.58 -2.26 -2.87
CA THR A 124 -11.34 -3.51 -2.69
C THR A 124 -10.61 -4.71 -3.32
N HIS A 125 -9.98 -4.52 -4.48
CA HIS A 125 -9.22 -5.59 -5.14
C HIS A 125 -7.93 -5.93 -4.40
N HIS A 126 -7.23 -4.93 -3.86
CA HIS A 126 -5.90 -5.06 -3.25
C HIS A 126 -5.92 -5.23 -1.73
N LYS A 127 -7.09 -5.41 -1.11
CA LYS A 127 -7.22 -5.51 0.36
C LYS A 127 -6.49 -6.70 0.98
N ASP A 128 -6.33 -7.78 0.22
CA ASP A 128 -5.70 -9.02 0.67
C ASP A 128 -4.24 -9.13 0.17
N ASP A 129 -3.73 -8.10 -0.52
CA ASP A 129 -2.37 -8.09 -1.02
C ASP A 129 -1.36 -7.86 0.11
N PRO A 130 -0.18 -8.48 0.03
CA PRO A 130 0.87 -8.24 1.01
C PRO A 130 1.24 -6.74 0.98
N PRO A 131 1.42 -6.11 2.16
CA PRO A 131 1.79 -4.71 2.21
C PRO A 131 3.08 -4.47 1.42
N PRO A 132 3.16 -3.36 0.67
CA PRO A 132 4.35 -3.05 -0.09
C PRO A 132 5.56 -2.98 0.87
N PRO A 133 6.71 -3.56 0.51
CA PRO A 133 7.91 -3.51 1.34
C PRO A 133 8.29 -2.05 1.59
N GLU A 134 8.56 -1.69 2.86
CA GLU A 134 8.74 -0.28 3.24
C GLU A 134 10.01 0.37 2.68
N ASP A 135 11.00 -0.41 2.23
CA ASP A 135 12.28 0.10 1.73
C ASP A 135 12.92 -0.87 0.74
N ASP A 136 12.46 -0.85 -0.51
CA ASP A 136 13.21 -1.48 -1.61
C ASP A 136 13.47 -0.41 -2.68
N GLU A 137 14.40 0.50 -2.39
CA GLU A 137 14.91 1.55 -3.30
C GLU A 137 15.32 0.99 -4.68
N ASN A 138 15.49 -0.32 -4.80
CA ASN A 138 15.84 -0.99 -6.03
C ASN A 138 14.63 -1.39 -6.91
N LYS A 139 13.41 -1.41 -6.35
CA LYS A 139 12.17 -1.79 -7.07
C LYS A 139 11.58 -0.63 -7.88
N GLU A 140 11.85 0.62 -7.49
CA GLU A 140 11.46 1.84 -8.23
C GLU A 140 11.99 1.89 -9.68
N LYS A 141 13.03 1.11 -10.01
CA LYS A 141 13.63 1.12 -11.34
C LYS A 141 12.89 0.30 -12.40
N ARG A 142 11.96 -0.58 -11.99
CA ARG A 142 11.21 -1.44 -12.93
C ARG A 142 9.78 -0.97 -13.08
N THR A 143 9.51 -0.32 -14.21
CA THR A 143 8.15 0.06 -14.63
C THR A 143 7.37 -1.10 -15.24
N ASP A 144 8.03 -2.24 -15.47
CA ASP A 144 7.46 -3.40 -16.18
C ASP A 144 6.66 -4.33 -15.25
N ASP A 145 6.77 -4.14 -13.93
CA ASP A 145 6.14 -4.99 -12.90
C ASP A 145 4.83 -4.33 -12.40
N ILE A 146 3.87 -4.23 -13.32
CA ILE A 146 2.49 -3.80 -13.04
C ILE A 146 1.59 -5.04 -13.21
N PRO A 147 0.82 -5.44 -12.18
CA PRO A 147 -0.14 -6.54 -12.29
C PRO A 147 -1.09 -6.38 -13.49
N VAL A 148 -1.47 -7.49 -14.12
CA VAL A 148 -2.36 -7.46 -15.30
C VAL A 148 -3.70 -6.80 -14.99
N TRP A 149 -4.21 -6.99 -13.77
CA TRP A 149 -5.45 -6.35 -13.34
C TRP A 149 -5.31 -4.83 -13.30
N ASP A 150 -4.21 -4.32 -12.72
CA ASP A 150 -3.92 -2.88 -12.67
C ASP A 150 -3.75 -2.27 -14.07
N GLN A 151 -3.14 -3.01 -15.00
CA GLN A 151 -3.01 -2.54 -16.38
C GLN A 151 -4.38 -2.31 -17.04
N GLU A 152 -5.34 -3.22 -16.83
CA GLU A 152 -6.70 -3.05 -17.37
C GLU A 152 -7.49 -2.01 -16.58
N PHE A 153 -7.30 -1.93 -15.25
CA PHE A 153 -7.92 -0.91 -14.41
C PHE A 153 -7.49 0.52 -14.79
N LEU A 154 -6.21 0.71 -15.10
CA LEU A 154 -5.61 2.00 -15.48
C LEU A 154 -5.74 2.32 -16.97
N LYS A 155 -6.45 1.49 -17.73
CA LYS A 155 -6.77 1.75 -19.14
C LYS A 155 -7.91 2.76 -19.27
N VAL A 156 -7.62 3.98 -18.86
CA VAL A 156 -8.54 5.11 -18.78
C VAL A 156 -8.01 6.27 -19.62
N ASP A 157 -8.80 7.32 -19.82
CA ASP A 157 -8.30 8.54 -20.43
C ASP A 157 -7.28 9.25 -19.50
N GLN A 158 -6.44 10.11 -20.08
CA GLN A 158 -5.38 10.77 -19.33
C GLN A 158 -5.91 11.65 -18.19
N GLY A 159 -7.06 12.30 -18.37
CA GLY A 159 -7.67 13.13 -17.34
C GLY A 159 -8.01 12.30 -16.11
N THR A 160 -8.71 11.19 -16.31
CA THR A 160 -9.01 10.22 -15.24
C THR A 160 -7.73 9.66 -14.60
N LEU A 161 -6.69 9.36 -15.38
CA LEU A 161 -5.42 8.86 -14.84
C LEU A 161 -4.73 9.91 -13.95
N PHE A 162 -4.70 11.18 -14.35
CA PHE A 162 -4.14 12.26 -13.54
C PHE A 162 -4.96 12.51 -12.29
N GLU A 163 -6.28 12.49 -12.37
CA GLU A 163 -7.14 12.61 -11.19
C GLU A 163 -6.95 11.43 -10.21
N LEU A 164 -6.73 10.21 -10.71
CA LEU A 164 -6.36 9.06 -9.88
C LEU A 164 -5.02 9.25 -9.16
N ILE A 165 -4.01 9.80 -9.84
CA ILE A 165 -2.71 10.13 -9.22
C ILE A 165 -2.90 11.15 -8.10
N LEU A 166 -3.65 12.22 -8.36
CA LEU A 166 -3.91 13.27 -7.37
C LEU A 166 -4.70 12.73 -6.16
N ALA A 167 -5.72 11.91 -6.41
CA ALA A 167 -6.51 11.29 -5.35
C ALA A 167 -5.68 10.29 -4.53
N ALA A 168 -4.86 9.46 -5.17
CA ALA A 168 -3.98 8.50 -4.49
C ALA A 168 -2.95 9.21 -3.60
N ASN A 169 -2.38 10.32 -4.07
CA ASN A 169 -1.48 11.14 -3.27
C ASN A 169 -2.21 11.85 -2.11
N TYR A 170 -3.42 12.38 -2.35
CA TYR A 170 -4.21 13.04 -1.31
C TYR A 170 -4.65 12.08 -0.19
N LEU A 171 -5.06 10.86 -0.56
CA LEU A 171 -5.48 9.82 0.37
C LEU A 171 -4.32 8.98 0.92
N ASP A 172 -3.08 9.27 0.49
CA ASP A 172 -1.87 8.51 0.82
C ASP A 172 -2.06 6.99 0.65
N ILE A 173 -2.39 6.59 -0.57
CA ILE A 173 -2.52 5.19 -1.00
C ILE A 173 -1.30 4.85 -1.86
N LYS A 174 -0.19 4.48 -1.22
CA LYS A 174 1.11 4.24 -1.88
C LYS A 174 1.02 3.27 -3.06
N GLY A 175 0.31 2.14 -2.90
CA GLY A 175 0.18 1.14 -3.96
C GLY A 175 -0.47 1.69 -5.23
N LEU A 176 -1.57 2.45 -5.08
CA LEU A 176 -2.25 3.10 -6.21
C LEU A 176 -1.39 4.19 -6.85
N LEU A 177 -0.68 4.98 -6.03
CA LEU A 177 0.24 6.00 -6.51
C LEU A 177 1.39 5.39 -7.33
N ASP A 178 1.96 4.27 -6.87
CA ASP A 178 3.03 3.57 -7.57
C ASP A 178 2.59 3.03 -8.93
N VAL A 179 1.45 2.32 -9.01
CA VAL A 179 0.99 1.72 -10.27
C VAL A 179 0.58 2.80 -11.29
N THR A 180 0.00 3.90 -10.84
CA THR A 180 -0.35 5.04 -11.70
C THR A 180 0.91 5.75 -12.21
N CYS A 181 1.90 6.00 -11.34
CA CYS A 181 3.18 6.59 -11.74
C CYS A 181 3.96 5.69 -12.71
N LYS A 182 4.02 4.38 -12.47
CA LYS A 182 4.62 3.41 -13.40
C LYS A 182 3.93 3.41 -14.75
N THR A 183 2.60 3.54 -14.77
CA THR A 183 1.82 3.61 -16.02
C THR A 183 2.19 4.85 -16.83
N VAL A 184 2.27 6.02 -16.18
CA VAL A 184 2.74 7.26 -16.85
C VAL A 184 4.18 7.12 -17.33
N ALA A 185 5.07 6.52 -16.53
CA ALA A 185 6.46 6.28 -16.93
C ALA A 185 6.55 5.37 -18.17
N ASN A 186 5.73 4.33 -18.26
CA ASN A 186 5.64 3.47 -19.45
C ASN A 186 5.10 4.21 -20.68
N MET A 187 4.25 5.23 -20.51
CA MET A 187 3.79 6.08 -21.61
C MET A 187 4.89 7.01 -22.15
N ILE A 188 5.95 7.25 -21.37
CA ILE A 188 7.11 8.10 -21.73
C ILE A 188 8.25 7.25 -22.28
N LYS A 189 8.43 6.03 -21.74
CA LYS A 189 9.52 5.11 -22.08
C LYS A 189 9.57 4.86 -23.60
N GLY A 190 10.74 5.10 -24.19
CA GLY A 190 11.01 4.83 -25.60
C GLY A 190 10.39 5.84 -26.59
N LYS A 191 9.75 6.91 -26.12
CA LYS A 191 9.24 8.00 -26.97
C LYS A 191 10.23 9.14 -27.10
N THR A 192 10.20 9.84 -28.22
CA THR A 192 11.00 11.06 -28.40
C THR A 192 10.38 12.23 -27.61
N PRO A 193 11.16 13.29 -27.29
CA PRO A 193 10.63 14.49 -26.64
C PRO A 193 9.42 15.10 -27.37
N GLU A 194 9.41 15.05 -28.70
CA GLU A 194 8.30 15.55 -29.52
C GLU A 194 7.04 14.68 -29.40
N GLU A 195 7.20 13.37 -29.31
CA GLU A 195 6.10 12.42 -29.10
C GLU A 195 5.52 12.54 -27.69
N ILE A 196 6.37 12.75 -26.68
CA ILE A 196 5.96 13.01 -25.29
C ILE A 196 5.15 14.30 -25.26
N ARG A 197 5.67 15.39 -25.86
CA ARG A 197 4.96 16.67 -25.95
C ARG A 197 3.59 16.54 -26.60
N LYS A 198 3.48 15.79 -27.69
CA LYS A 198 2.19 15.50 -28.33
C LYS A 198 1.28 14.66 -27.43
N THR A 199 1.81 13.61 -26.80
CA THR A 199 1.05 12.70 -25.93
C THR A 199 0.43 13.45 -24.75
N PHE A 200 1.17 14.35 -24.12
CA PHE A 200 0.74 15.10 -22.93
C PHE A 200 0.25 16.51 -23.25
N ASN A 201 0.08 16.84 -24.54
CA ASN A 201 -0.33 18.16 -25.02
C ASN A 201 0.49 19.33 -24.42
N ILE A 202 1.80 19.14 -24.32
CA ILE A 202 2.77 20.11 -23.78
C ILE A 202 3.28 20.99 -24.92
N LYS A 203 3.22 22.31 -24.74
CA LYS A 203 3.79 23.28 -25.69
C LYS A 203 5.32 23.26 -25.62
N ASN A 204 6.00 23.25 -26.79
CA ASN A 204 7.44 23.50 -26.83
C ASN A 204 7.71 24.96 -26.46
N ASP A 205 8.41 25.16 -25.35
CA ASP A 205 8.85 26.44 -24.81
C ASP A 205 10.33 26.76 -25.11
N PHE A 206 11.06 25.83 -25.73
CA PHE A 206 12.43 26.04 -26.17
C PHE A 206 12.48 26.78 -27.51
N THR A 207 13.44 27.68 -27.64
CA THR A 207 13.86 28.21 -28.95
C THR A 207 14.67 27.16 -29.73
N GLU A 208 14.80 27.33 -31.05
CA GLU A 208 15.56 26.39 -31.90
C GLU A 208 17.02 26.24 -31.45
N GLU A 209 17.64 27.33 -30.98
CA GLU A 209 19.01 27.34 -30.47
C GLU A 209 19.15 26.57 -29.15
N GLU A 210 18.19 26.75 -28.23
CA GLU A 210 18.18 26.03 -26.95
C GLU A 210 17.88 24.54 -27.15
N GLU A 211 16.96 24.18 -28.06
CA GLU A 211 16.67 22.77 -28.37
C GLU A 211 17.89 22.08 -29.01
N ALA A 212 18.60 22.77 -29.92
CA ALA A 212 19.83 22.27 -30.51
C ALA A 212 20.94 22.09 -29.47
N GLN A 213 21.05 23.02 -28.51
CA GLN A 213 22.00 22.92 -27.41
C GLN A 213 21.66 21.74 -26.48
N VAL A 214 20.41 21.61 -26.05
CA VAL A 214 19.95 20.49 -25.20
C VAL A 214 20.12 19.14 -25.90
N ARG A 215 19.87 19.05 -27.21
CA ARG A 215 20.09 17.81 -28.00
C ARG A 215 21.58 17.48 -28.12
N LYS A 216 22.43 18.48 -28.32
CA LYS A 216 23.90 18.31 -28.34
C LYS A 216 24.46 17.91 -26.97
N GLU A 217 23.93 18.48 -25.89
CA GLU A 217 24.33 18.17 -24.52
C GLU A 217 23.86 16.79 -24.07
N ASN A 218 22.74 16.28 -24.59
CA ASN A 218 22.19 14.96 -24.26
C ASN A 218 22.52 13.86 -25.29
N GLN A 219 23.37 14.15 -26.28
CA GLN A 219 23.74 13.20 -27.33
C GLN A 219 24.36 11.90 -26.77
N TRP A 220 25.01 11.97 -25.60
CA TRP A 220 25.55 10.81 -24.87
C TRP A 220 24.48 9.83 -24.38
N CYS A 221 23.21 10.24 -24.29
CA CYS A 221 22.08 9.36 -23.97
C CYS A 221 21.56 8.58 -25.18
N GLU A 222 21.82 9.05 -26.41
CA GLU A 222 21.34 8.46 -27.66
C GLU A 222 22.34 7.45 -28.26
N GLU A 223 23.63 7.54 -27.91
CA GLU A 223 24.65 6.54 -28.25
C GLU A 223 24.64 5.36 -27.25
N LYS A 224 23.69 4.41 -27.41
CA LYS A 224 23.76 3.08 -26.79
C LYS A 224 23.26 1.97 -27.72
#